data_AF-A0A7J5ULA8-F1
#
_entry.id   AF-A0A7J5ULA8-F1
#
_cell.length_a   1.000
_cell.length_b   1.000
_cell.length_c   1.000
_cell.angle_alpha   90.00
_cell.angle_beta   90.00
_cell.angle_gamma   90.00
#
_symmetry.space_group_name_H-M   'P 1'
#
loop_
_entity.id
_entity.type
_entity.pdbx_description
1 polymer ?
#
loop_
_entity_poly.entity_id
_entity_poly.type
_entity_poly.pdbx_seq_one_letter_code
_entity_poly.pdbx_strand_id
1 'polypeptide(L)'
;MSILLGILLVIHMIGWAIVLGGTLTNLRPPRIATGVTHGALTALVAGILMVGVAEMGGRDLDYAWVAVKLVVGLAVTALAIFGARREEKVTTGLVGAIAGLTVLNIAVAVLWR
;
A
#
# COMPACT_ATOMS: atom_id res chain seq x y z
N MET A 1 -13.31 -15.12 -9.82
CA MET A 1 -12.37 -13.99 -9.99
C MET A 1 -12.05 -13.91 -11.48
N SER A 2 -12.26 -12.78 -12.14
CA SER A 2 -11.80 -12.62 -13.53
C SER A 2 -10.27 -12.64 -13.59
N ILE A 3 -9.69 -13.04 -14.73
CA ILE A 3 -8.22 -13.04 -14.92
C ILE A 3 -7.64 -11.64 -14.64
N LEU A 4 -8.33 -10.58 -15.08
CA LEU A 4 -7.94 -9.20 -14.82
C LEU A 4 -7.86 -8.88 -13.32
N LEU A 5 -8.87 -9.26 -12.52
CA LEU A 5 -8.84 -9.07 -11.07
C LEU A 5 -7.68 -9.85 -10.42
N GLY A 6 -7.40 -11.06 -10.89
CA GLY A 6 -6.25 -11.84 -10.43
C GLY A 6 -4.92 -11.14 -10.70
N ILE A 7 -4.72 -10.61 -11.91
CA ILE A 7 -3.53 -9.85 -12.29
C ILE A 7 -3.38 -8.58 -11.43
N LEU A 8 -4.46 -7.81 -11.27
CA LEU A 8 -4.44 -6.60 -10.44
C LEU A 8 -4.13 -6.92 -8.98
N LEU A 9 -4.67 -8.01 -8.44
CA LEU A 9 -4.37 -8.47 -7.09
C LEU A 9 -2.89 -8.82 -6.91
N VAL A 10 -2.29 -9.50 -7.89
CA VAL A 10 -0.85 -9.82 -7.87
C VAL A 10 -0.02 -8.54 -7.87
N ILE A 11 -0.32 -7.60 -8.77
CA ILE A 11 0.37 -6.30 -8.85
C ILE A 11 0.24 -5.54 -7.53
N HIS A 12 -0.97 -5.51 -6.95
CA HIS A 12 -1.24 -4.86 -5.67
C HIS A 12 -0.39 -5.45 -4.54
N MET A 13 -0.28 -6.78 -4.48
CA MET A 13 0.47 -7.46 -3.44
C MET A 13 1.98 -7.28 -3.60
N ILE A 14 2.49 -7.30 -4.83
CA ILE A 14 3.90 -6.99 -5.13
C ILE A 14 4.24 -5.56 -4.71
N GLY A 15 3.36 -4.60 -4.99
CA GLY A 15 3.54 -3.21 -4.54
C GLY A 15 3.70 -3.10 -3.02
N TRP A 16 2.84 -3.76 -2.24
CA TRP A 16 2.97 -3.79 -0.78
C TRP A 16 4.20 -4.54 -0.29
N ALA A 17 4.61 -5.62 -0.97
CA ALA A 17 5.83 -6.34 -0.65
C ALA A 17 7.08 -5.46 -0.83
N ILE A 18 7.12 -4.64 -1.89
CA ILE A 18 8.20 -3.67 -2.13
C ILE A 18 8.21 -2.60 -1.02
N VAL A 19 7.05 -2.08 -0.63
CA VAL A 19 6.94 -1.09 0.45
C VAL A 19 7.45 -1.67 1.77
N LEU A 20 6.96 -2.86 2.14
CA LEU A 20 7.32 -3.49 3.40
C LEU A 20 8.79 -3.92 3.42
N GLY A 21 9.25 -4.61 2.39
CA GLY A 21 10.66 -5.01 2.28
C GLY A 21 11.59 -3.79 2.25
N GLY A 22 11.27 -2.80 1.41
CA GLY A 22 12.04 -1.58 1.26
C GLY A 22 12.06 -0.70 2.51
N THR A 23 11.06 -0.77 3.39
CA THR A 23 11.11 -0.06 4.68
C THR A 23 11.88 -0.85 5.73
N LEU A 24 11.65 -2.16 5.86
CA LEU A 24 12.31 -3.01 6.85
C LEU A 24 13.83 -3.07 6.65
N THR A 25 14.32 -3.14 5.41
CA THR A 25 15.76 -3.16 5.12
C THR A 25 16.43 -1.80 5.32
N ASN A 26 15.66 -0.74 5.54
CA ASN A 26 16.15 0.64 5.62
C ASN A 26 15.72 1.33 6.92
N LEU A 27 15.53 0.56 8.00
CA LEU A 27 15.25 1.10 9.34
C LEU A 27 16.50 1.69 10.02
N ARG A 28 17.69 1.13 9.70
CA ARG A 28 19.00 1.55 10.24
C ARG A 28 20.10 1.37 9.20
N PRO A 29 20.66 2.46 8.63
CA PRO A 29 20.23 3.86 8.78
C PRO A 29 18.84 4.09 8.15
N PRO A 30 18.02 5.01 8.71
CA PRO A 30 16.70 5.29 8.19
C PRO A 30 16.76 5.96 6.81
N ARG A 31 16.17 5.32 5.79
CA ARG A 31 15.98 5.92 4.46
C ARG A 31 14.72 5.40 3.78
N ILE A 32 14.17 6.18 2.86
CA ILE A 32 13.10 5.72 1.95
C ILE A 32 13.75 5.34 0.63
N ALA A 33 13.83 4.04 0.35
CA ALA A 33 14.33 3.58 -0.94
C ALA A 33 13.37 4.02 -2.07
N THR A 34 13.90 4.36 -3.25
CA THR A 34 13.11 4.78 -4.41
C THR A 34 11.99 3.79 -4.75
N GLY A 35 12.24 2.49 -4.53
CA GLY A 35 11.26 1.43 -4.72
C GLY A 35 10.03 1.54 -3.83
N VAL A 36 10.14 2.08 -2.61
CA VAL A 36 9.01 2.22 -1.66
C VAL A 36 7.93 3.12 -2.24
N THR A 37 8.31 4.26 -2.83
CA THR A 37 7.36 5.21 -3.43
C THR A 37 6.66 4.61 -4.65
N HIS A 38 7.41 3.91 -5.51
CA HIS A 38 6.83 3.25 -6.68
C HIS A 38 5.92 2.10 -6.26
N GLY A 39 6.35 1.27 -5.31
CA GLY A 39 5.56 0.17 -4.77
C GLY A 39 4.24 0.64 -4.16
N ALA A 40 4.27 1.74 -3.38
CA ALA A 40 3.08 2.33 -2.79
C ALA A 40 2.10 2.84 -3.86
N LEU A 41 2.59 3.57 -4.86
CA LEU A 41 1.77 4.06 -5.98
C LEU A 41 1.20 2.91 -6.81
N THR A 42 2.01 1.91 -7.15
CA THR A 42 1.58 0.71 -7.88
C THR A 42 0.49 -0.04 -7.11
N ALA A 43 0.67 -0.25 -5.81
CA ALA A 43 -0.32 -0.89 -4.98
C ALA A 43 -1.62 -0.07 -4.91
N LEU A 44 -1.53 1.23 -4.67
CA LEU A 44 -2.69 2.12 -4.58
C LEU A 44 -3.51 2.10 -5.87
N VAL A 45 -2.86 2.29 -7.03
CA VAL A 45 -3.53 2.29 -8.34
C VAL A 45 -4.16 0.93 -8.62
N ALA A 46 -3.43 -0.17 -8.40
CA ALA A 46 -3.99 -1.51 -8.59
C ALA A 46 -5.20 -1.76 -7.68
N GLY A 47 -5.18 -1.25 -6.44
CA GLY A 47 -6.30 -1.33 -5.51
C GLY A 47 -7.55 -0.62 -6.01
N ILE A 48 -7.40 0.62 -6.49
CA ILE A 48 -8.50 1.41 -7.07
C ILE A 48 -9.07 0.71 -8.31
N LEU A 49 -8.21 0.20 -9.19
CA LEU A 49 -8.65 -0.55 -10.38
C LEU A 49 -9.38 -1.84 -10.01
N MET A 50 -8.95 -2.55 -8.97
CA MET A 50 -9.67 -3.74 -8.49
C MET A 50 -11.09 -3.42 -8.02
N VAL A 51 -11.28 -2.31 -7.31
CA VAL A 51 -12.60 -1.84 -6.90
C VAL A 51 -13.46 -1.57 -8.14
N GLY A 52 -12.97 -0.77 -9.09
CA GLY A 52 -13.71 -0.46 -10.32
C GLY A 52 -14.10 -1.70 -11.14
N VAL A 53 -13.18 -2.67 -11.30
CA VAL A 53 -13.48 -3.92 -12.01
C VAL A 53 -14.45 -4.81 -11.23
N ALA A 54 -14.37 -4.83 -9.91
CA ALA A 54 -15.31 -5.59 -9.08
C ALA A 54 -16.73 -5.01 -9.15
N GLU A 55 -16.87 -3.68 -9.11
CA GLU A 55 -18.14 -2.96 -9.30
C GLU A 55 -18.75 -3.24 -10.68
N MET A 56 -17.96 -3.14 -11.75
CA MET A 56 -18.42 -3.47 -13.12
C MET A 56 -18.86 -4.93 -13.26
N GLY A 57 -18.30 -5.82 -12.43
CA GLY A 57 -18.66 -7.24 -12.37
C GLY A 57 -19.89 -7.53 -11.51
N GLY A 58 -20.58 -6.52 -10.97
CA GLY A 58 -21.78 -6.68 -10.15
C GLY A 58 -21.51 -7.31 -8.78
N ARG A 59 -20.30 -7.12 -8.22
CA ARG A 59 -19.98 -7.62 -6.88
C ARG A 59 -20.46 -6.65 -5.81
N ASP A 60 -21.15 -7.17 -4.80
CA ASP A 60 -21.39 -6.42 -3.56
C ASP A 60 -20.07 -6.25 -2.80
N LEU A 61 -19.59 -5.01 -2.73
CA LEU A 61 -18.43 -4.62 -1.96
C LEU A 61 -18.86 -4.01 -0.63
N ASP A 62 -18.15 -4.37 0.45
CA ASP A 62 -18.22 -3.60 1.69
C ASP A 62 -17.47 -2.27 1.49
N TYR A 63 -18.22 -1.20 1.28
CA TYR A 63 -17.67 0.14 1.09
C TYR A 63 -16.92 0.67 2.31
N ALA A 64 -17.25 0.21 3.53
CA ALA A 64 -16.49 0.59 4.73
C ALA A 64 -15.09 -0.05 4.69
N TRP A 65 -15.02 -1.34 4.35
CA TRP A 65 -13.74 -2.04 4.15
C TRP A 65 -12.90 -1.39 3.03
N VAL A 66 -13.53 -1.05 1.89
CA VAL A 66 -12.87 -0.37 0.77
C VAL A 66 -12.34 1.01 1.21
N ALA A 67 -13.17 1.81 1.89
CA ALA A 67 -12.80 3.14 2.34
C ALA A 67 -11.63 3.11 3.32
N VAL A 68 -11.65 2.21 4.31
CA VAL A 68 -10.56 2.05 5.29
C VAL A 68 -9.25 1.72 4.57
N LYS A 69 -9.24 0.73 3.67
CA LYS A 69 -8.04 0.35 2.93
C LYS A 69 -7.53 1.47 2.02
N LEU A 70 -8.44 2.22 1.41
CA LEU A 70 -8.06 3.36 0.58
C LEU A 70 -7.39 4.46 1.42
N VAL A 71 -7.97 4.81 2.57
CA VAL A 71 -7.42 5.83 3.49
C VAL A 71 -6.03 5.41 3.99
N VAL A 72 -5.88 4.16 4.45
CA VAL A 72 -4.58 3.66 4.92
C VAL A 72 -3.56 3.63 3.77
N GLY A 73 -3.96 3.17 2.59
CA GLY A 73 -3.09 3.15 1.40
C GLY A 73 -2.64 4.55 0.96
N LEU A 74 -3.53 5.54 1.02
CA LEU A 74 -3.20 6.94 0.77
C LEU A 74 -2.23 7.50 1.82
N ALA A 75 -2.43 7.20 3.10
CA ALA A 75 -1.54 7.62 4.16
C ALA A 75 -0.13 7.06 3.98
N VAL A 76 0.00 5.77 3.67
CA VAL A 76 1.27 5.12 3.36
C VAL A 76 1.96 5.79 2.16
N THR A 77 1.21 6.02 1.09
CA THR A 77 1.72 6.64 -0.14
C THR A 77 2.19 8.07 0.11
N ALA A 78 1.43 8.86 0.87
CA ALA A 78 1.78 10.23 1.23
C ALA A 78 3.06 10.29 2.07
N LEU A 79 3.20 9.41 3.06
CA LEU A 79 4.42 9.31 3.88
C LEU A 79 5.64 8.88 3.05
N ALA A 80 5.47 7.92 2.14
CA ALA A 80 6.53 7.48 1.24
C ALA A 80 7.00 8.61 0.31
N ILE A 81 6.06 9.34 -0.31
CA ILE A 81 6.37 10.51 -1.16
C ILE A 81 7.04 11.62 -0.34
N PHE A 82 6.52 11.90 0.86
CA PHE A 82 7.09 12.90 1.75
C PHE A 82 8.54 12.57 2.12
N GLY A 83 8.80 11.34 2.55
CA GLY A 83 10.16 10.89 2.92
C GLY A 83 11.11 10.86 1.73
N ALA A 84 10.64 10.47 0.53
CA ALA A 84 11.44 10.51 -0.68
C ALA A 84 11.76 11.93 -1.17
N ARG A 85 10.91 12.93 -0.87
CA ARG A 85 11.15 14.34 -1.23
C ARG A 85 11.94 15.11 -0.18
N ARG A 86 12.03 14.58 1.05
CA ARG A 86 12.66 15.23 2.20
C ARG A 86 13.50 14.22 2.96
N GLU A 87 14.53 13.72 2.30
CA GLU A 87 15.43 12.70 2.87
C GLU A 87 16.06 13.17 4.20
N GLU A 88 16.29 14.48 4.35
CA GLU A 88 16.82 15.09 5.57
C GLU A 88 15.89 14.97 6.79
N LYS A 89 14.59 14.68 6.57
CA LYS A 89 13.58 14.49 7.61
C LYS A 89 13.23 13.02 7.85
N VAL A 90 13.91 12.09 7.18
CA VAL A 90 13.64 10.67 7.33
C VAL A 90 14.21 10.17 8.65
N THR A 91 13.32 9.78 9.56
CA THR A 91 13.66 9.18 10.84
C THR A 91 13.28 7.70 10.86
N THR A 92 13.86 6.92 11.77
CA THR A 92 13.44 5.53 11.99
C THR A 92 11.95 5.45 12.35
N GLY A 93 11.41 6.47 13.03
CA GLY A 93 9.97 6.57 13.31
C GLY A 93 9.13 6.70 12.04
N LEU A 94 9.57 7.49 11.06
CA LEU A 94 8.87 7.63 9.77
C LEU A 94 8.90 6.32 8.96
N VAL A 95 10.07 5.70 8.84
CA VAL A 95 10.21 4.41 8.13
C VAL A 95 9.38 3.33 8.83
N GLY A 96 9.43 3.28 10.16
CA GLY A 96 8.65 2.36 10.97
C GLY A 96 7.13 2.61 10.85
N ALA A 97 6.69 3.86 10.76
CA ALA A 97 5.28 4.19 10.53
C ALA A 97 4.78 3.68 9.18
N ILE A 98 5.57 3.84 8.10
CA ILE A 98 5.23 3.30 6.78
C ILE A 98 5.13 1.78 6.82
N ALA A 99 6.10 1.10 7.45
CA ALA A 99 6.07 -0.35 7.61
C ALA A 99 4.84 -0.81 8.42
N GLY A 100 4.59 -0.17 9.56
CA GLY A 100 3.46 -0.49 10.44
C GLY A 100 2.10 -0.27 9.79
N LEU A 101 1.92 0.85 9.08
CA LEU A 101 0.69 1.12 8.32
C LEU A 101 0.50 0.14 7.16
N THR A 102 1.58 -0.31 6.53
CA THR A 102 1.52 -1.33 5.48
C THR A 102 1.07 -2.68 6.06
N VAL A 103 1.62 -3.08 7.21
CA VAL A 103 1.17 -4.29 7.93
C VAL A 103 -0.29 -4.15 8.35
N LEU A 104 -0.71 -3.00 8.88
CA LEU A 104 -2.10 -2.73 9.22
C LEU A 104 -3.01 -2.87 8.00
N ASN A 105 -2.63 -2.30 6.85
CA ASN A 105 -3.39 -2.42 5.61
C ASN A 105 -3.57 -3.87 5.16
N ILE A 106 -2.51 -4.68 5.27
CA ILE A 106 -2.55 -6.12 4.98
C ILE A 106 -3.45 -6.84 6.00
N ALA A 107 -3.35 -6.52 7.28
CA ALA A 107 -4.18 -7.11 8.33
C ALA A 107 -5.67 -6.82 8.09
N VAL A 108 -6.03 -5.57 7.78
CA VAL A 108 -7.40 -5.19 7.39
C VAL A 108 -7.85 -5.94 6.15
N ALA A 109 -6.95 -6.20 5.20
CA ALA A 109 -7.29 -6.97 4.01
C ALA A 109 -7.67 -8.43 4.31
N VAL A 110 -7.11 -9.05 5.35
CA VAL A 110 -7.23 -10.48 5.63
C VAL A 110 -8.18 -10.79 6.80
N LEU A 111 -8.22 -9.91 7.81
CA LEU A 111 -8.91 -10.16 9.08
C LEU A 111 -10.31 -9.53 9.15
N TRP A 112 -10.65 -8.60 8.26
CA TRP A 112 -11.97 -7.96 8.22
C TRP A 112 -13.05 -8.95 7.75
N ARG A 113 -14.18 -9.01 8.47
CA ARG A 113 -15.31 -9.92 8.21
C ARG A 113 -16.63 -9.23 8.48
#